data_AF-A0A5Y1IAK1-F1
#
_entry.id   AF-A0A5Y1IAK1-F1
#
_cell.length_a   1.000
_cell.length_b   1.000
_cell.length_c   1.000
_cell.angle_alpha   90.00
_cell.angle_beta   90.00
_cell.angle_gamma   90.00
#
_symmetry.space_group_name_H-M   'P 1'
#
loop_
_entity.id
_entity.type
_entity.pdbx_description
1 polymer ?
#
loop_
_entity_poly.entity_id
_entity_poly.type
_entity_poly.pdbx_seq_one_letter_code
_entity_poly.pdbx_strand_id
1 'polypeptide(L)'
;MSIVAGDKVEVQDRTGVAELCVDGEQFHVLMNNGGLLTVEDEDGFSSFNIPANQVKKVKVDSDVKLINELYEQSDSVNFYIYDVDIDKAILFVSNAGKAEFNEANNEKWFSATNGKITAVAFLKGDD
;
A
#
# COMPACT_ATOMS: atom_id res chain seq x y z
N MET A 1 2.94 8.15 21.16
CA MET A 1 2.94 7.11 20.11
C MET A 1 4.22 6.31 20.24
N SER A 2 4.13 4.99 20.38
CA SER A 2 5.30 4.11 20.41
C SER A 2 5.67 3.67 19.00
N ILE A 3 6.97 3.71 18.68
CA ILE A 3 7.53 3.17 17.44
C ILE A 3 7.81 1.68 17.67
N VAL A 4 7.34 0.82 16.76
CA VAL A 4 7.51 -0.65 16.82
C VAL A 4 8.07 -1.19 15.51
N ALA A 5 8.51 -2.45 15.50
CA ALA A 5 8.94 -3.13 14.28
C ALA A 5 7.84 -3.11 13.21
N GLY A 6 8.25 -2.89 11.96
CA GLY A 6 7.38 -2.71 10.80
C GLY A 6 6.79 -1.31 10.63
N ASP A 7 7.06 -0.37 11.54
CA ASP A 7 6.71 1.04 11.33
C ASP A 7 7.65 1.67 10.29
N LYS A 8 7.10 2.58 9.47
CA LYS A 8 7.91 3.50 8.67
C LYS A 8 8.21 4.75 9.49
N VAL A 9 9.46 5.21 9.48
CA VAL A 9 9.92 6.37 10.24
C VAL A 9 10.69 7.32 9.34
N GLU A 10 10.56 8.62 9.58
CA GLU A 10 11.25 9.69 8.85
C GLU A 10 12.28 10.35 9.75
N VAL A 11 13.51 10.52 9.26
CA VAL A 11 14.60 11.16 10.01
C VAL A 11 14.31 12.65 10.21
N GLN A 12 14.39 13.10 11.47
CA GLN A 12 14.19 14.50 11.87
C GLN A 12 15.47 15.15 12.42
N ASP A 13 16.40 14.34 12.94
CA ASP A 13 17.70 14.77 13.45
C ASP A 13 18.76 13.73 13.08
N ARG A 14 19.86 14.21 12.51
CA ARG A 14 20.98 13.37 12.04
C ARG A 14 22.18 13.37 12.95
N THR A 15 22.09 13.95 14.14
CA THR A 15 23.20 14.00 15.08
C THR A 15 23.69 12.58 15.40
N GLY A 16 24.91 12.25 14.97
CA GLY A 16 25.53 10.93 15.16
C GLY A 16 25.29 9.90 14.04
N VAL A 17 24.46 10.22 13.04
CA VAL A 17 24.12 9.33 11.92
C VAL A 17 24.16 10.04 10.55
N ALA A 18 24.73 11.26 10.49
CA ALA A 18 24.72 12.10 9.29
C ALA A 18 25.43 11.52 8.06
N GLU A 19 26.34 10.56 8.25
CA GLU A 19 27.01 9.84 7.16
C GLU A 19 26.19 8.65 6.63
N LEU A 20 25.14 8.24 7.36
CA LEU A 20 24.33 7.06 7.09
C LEU A 20 22.96 7.39 6.49
N CYS A 21 22.48 8.62 6.67
CA CYS A 21 21.16 9.04 6.18
C CYS A 21 21.09 10.55 5.90
N VAL A 22 20.09 10.96 5.13
CA VAL A 22 19.74 12.37 4.86
C VAL A 22 18.49 12.82 5.63
N ASP A 23 18.34 14.12 5.87
CA ASP A 23 17.15 14.65 6.56
C ASP A 23 15.90 14.39 5.71
N GLY A 24 14.82 13.94 6.35
CA GLY A 24 13.57 13.58 5.66
C GLY A 24 13.61 12.22 4.97
N GLU A 25 14.71 11.48 5.02
CA GLU A 25 14.79 10.11 4.53
C GLU A 25 13.92 9.18 5.39
N GLN A 26 13.29 8.20 4.74
CA GLN A 26 12.37 7.27 5.40
C GLN A 26 12.95 5.87 5.41
N PHE A 27 12.77 5.19 6.55
CA PHE A 27 13.28 3.84 6.78
C PHE A 27 12.21 2.96 7.43
N HIS A 28 12.36 1.65 7.29
CA HIS A 28 11.57 0.65 7.99
C HIS A 28 12.24 0.25 9.31
N VAL A 29 11.47 0.22 10.39
CA VAL A 29 11.98 -0.22 11.71
C VAL A 29 12.02 -1.74 11.76
N LEU A 30 13.21 -2.31 11.92
CA LEU A 30 13.41 -3.74 12.12
C LEU A 30 13.20 -4.15 13.59
N MET A 31 13.76 -3.37 14.51
CA MET A 31 13.62 -3.61 15.94
C MET A 31 13.72 -2.33 16.77
N ASN A 32 13.13 -2.34 17.97
CA ASN A 32 13.23 -1.27 18.96
C ASN A 32 13.77 -1.82 20.29
N ASN A 33 15.01 -1.47 20.61
CA ASN A 33 15.69 -1.89 21.83
C ASN A 33 15.66 -0.77 22.88
N GLY A 34 14.48 -0.48 23.42
CA GLY A 34 14.33 0.50 24.50
C GLY A 34 14.60 1.95 24.08
N GLY A 35 14.30 2.30 22.82
CA GLY A 35 14.49 3.65 22.28
C GLY A 35 15.68 3.79 21.33
N LEU A 36 16.48 2.74 21.13
CA LEU A 36 17.40 2.63 20.01
C LEU A 36 16.78 1.76 18.92
N LEU A 37 16.50 2.34 17.76
CA LEU A 37 15.86 1.67 16.64
C LEU A 37 16.93 1.13 15.71
N THR A 38 16.78 -0.12 15.24
CA THR A 38 17.48 -0.58 14.04
C THR A 38 16.54 -0.35 12.87
N VAL A 39 17.01 0.40 11.89
CA VAL A 39 16.24 0.80 10.71
C VAL A 39 16.93 0.31 9.44
N GLU A 40 16.13 0.05 8.41
CA GLU A 40 16.56 -0.47 7.11
C GLU A 40 15.99 0.40 5.98
N ASP A 41 16.79 0.59 4.92
CA ASP A 41 16.38 1.29 3.71
C ASP A 41 15.29 0.53 2.93
N GLU A 42 14.65 1.19 1.96
CA GLU A 42 13.60 0.54 1.15
C GLU A 42 14.13 -0.63 0.30
N ASP A 43 15.42 -0.61 -0.05
CA ASP A 43 16.03 -1.65 -0.86
C ASP A 43 16.51 -2.88 -0.05
N GLY A 44 16.50 -2.81 1.29
CA GLY A 44 16.87 -3.91 2.18
C GLY A 44 18.36 -4.23 2.24
N PHE A 45 19.23 -3.31 1.81
CA PHE A 45 20.69 -3.55 1.72
C PHE A 45 21.46 -2.90 2.86
N SER A 46 20.97 -1.79 3.41
CA SER A 46 21.65 -1.08 4.48
C SER A 46 20.77 -0.94 5.71
N SER A 47 21.37 -1.23 6.87
CA SER A 47 20.73 -1.02 8.16
C SER A 47 21.66 -0.35 9.15
N PHE A 48 21.11 0.48 10.01
CA PHE A 48 21.86 1.17 11.05
C PHE A 48 20.98 1.46 12.26
N ASN A 49 21.61 1.93 13.33
CA ASN A 49 20.90 2.28 14.57
C ASN A 49 20.66 3.78 14.67
N ILE A 50 19.43 4.16 15.01
CA ILE A 50 19.02 5.54 15.24
C ILE A 50 18.15 5.66 16.50
N PRO A 51 18.43 6.61 17.39
CA PRO A 51 17.56 6.95 18.51
C PRO A 51 16.11 7.29 18.10
N ALA A 52 15.13 6.78 18.84
CA ALA A 52 13.71 6.96 18.55
C ALA A 52 13.23 8.42 18.66
N ASN A 53 13.96 9.28 19.38
CA ASN A 53 13.69 10.72 19.47
C ASN A 53 14.18 11.50 18.25
N GLN A 54 14.99 10.90 17.38
CA GLN A 54 15.53 11.51 16.17
C GLN A 54 14.69 11.22 14.93
N VAL A 55 13.63 10.44 15.08
CA VAL A 55 12.74 10.06 13.99
C VAL A 55 11.28 10.36 14.33
N LYS A 56 10.46 10.49 13.30
CA LYS A 56 9.02 10.61 13.41
C LYS A 56 8.37 9.42 12.73
N LYS A 57 7.46 8.73 13.43
CA LYS A 57 6.63 7.70 12.82
C LYS A 57 5.83 8.30 11.66
N VAL A 58 6.04 7.76 10.46
CA VAL A 58 5.23 8.06 9.29
C VAL A 58 3.90 7.35 9.49
N LYS A 59 2.83 8.12 9.37
CA LYS A 59 1.48 7.57 9.48
C LYS A 59 1.14 6.93 8.14
N VAL A 60 1.50 5.67 7.97
CA VAL A 60 0.93 4.84 6.90
C VAL A 60 -0.51 4.58 7.30
N ASP A 61 -1.46 4.88 6.40
CA ASP A 61 -2.86 4.57 6.64
C ASP A 61 -2.98 3.06 6.90
N SER A 62 -3.66 2.68 8.00
CA SER A 62 -3.77 1.27 8.39
C SER A 62 -4.37 0.42 7.28
N ASP A 63 -5.24 1.02 6.48
CA ASP A 63 -5.91 0.37 5.36
C ASP A 63 -4.92 0.08 4.22
N VAL A 64 -3.97 0.97 3.96
CA VAL A 64 -2.91 0.78 2.96
C VAL A 64 -1.97 -0.36 3.36
N LYS A 65 -1.58 -0.42 4.64
CA LYS A 65 -0.74 -1.50 5.14
C LYS A 65 -1.42 -2.87 4.96
N LEU A 66 -2.68 -2.97 5.37
CA LEU A 66 -3.47 -4.20 5.22
C LEU A 66 -3.60 -4.61 3.74
N ILE A 67 -3.90 -3.66 2.85
CA ILE A 67 -4.01 -3.91 1.41
C ILE A 67 -2.69 -4.44 0.84
N ASN A 68 -1.56 -3.85 1.22
CA ASN A 68 -0.24 -4.29 0.75
C ASN A 68 0.11 -5.71 1.24
N GLU A 69 -0.12 -6.00 2.52
CA GLU A 69 0.14 -7.32 3.08
C GLU A 69 -0.72 -8.42 2.40
N LEU A 70 -2.00 -8.14 2.17
CA LEU A 70 -2.88 -9.05 1.44
C LEU A 70 -2.46 -9.20 -0.02
N TYR A 71 -2.05 -8.11 -0.66
CA TYR A 71 -1.55 -8.12 -2.02
C TYR A 71 -0.32 -9.01 -2.15
N GLU A 72 0.70 -8.86 -1.30
CA GLU A 72 1.94 -9.64 -1.37
C GLU A 72 1.72 -11.15 -1.20
N GLN A 73 0.81 -11.53 -0.29
CA GLN A 73 0.52 -12.95 0.01
C GLN A 73 -0.39 -13.63 -1.02
N SER A 74 -0.95 -12.88 -1.96
CA SER A 74 -1.94 -13.38 -2.91
C SER A 74 -1.35 -13.66 -4.29
N ASP A 75 -1.72 -14.80 -4.88
CA ASP A 75 -1.47 -15.12 -6.29
C ASP A 75 -2.34 -14.27 -7.25
N SER A 76 -3.54 -13.90 -6.79
CA SER A 76 -4.48 -13.02 -7.51
C SER A 76 -5.28 -12.16 -6.53
N VAL A 77 -5.60 -10.94 -6.94
CA VAL A 77 -6.37 -9.97 -6.14
C VAL A 77 -7.54 -9.47 -6.97
N ASN A 78 -8.75 -9.55 -6.40
CA ASN A 78 -9.96 -9.14 -7.08
C ASN A 78 -10.65 -8.00 -6.32
N PHE A 79 -10.98 -6.93 -7.02
CA PHE A 79 -11.76 -5.82 -6.49
C PHE A 79 -13.10 -5.73 -7.20
N TYR A 80 -14.17 -5.61 -6.42
CA TYR A 80 -15.54 -5.62 -6.92
C TYR A 80 -16.28 -4.36 -6.48
N ILE A 81 -17.03 -3.77 -7.41
CA ILE A 81 -18.11 -2.82 -7.11
C ILE A 81 -19.41 -3.29 -7.76
N TYR A 82 -20.53 -2.98 -7.13
CA TYR A 82 -21.86 -3.45 -7.53
C TYR A 82 -22.81 -2.27 -7.72
N ASP A 83 -23.88 -2.51 -8.48
CA ASP A 83 -24.98 -1.56 -8.69
C ASP A 83 -24.49 -0.17 -9.11
N VAL A 84 -23.55 -0.13 -10.05
CA VAL A 84 -23.01 1.12 -10.59
C VAL A 84 -23.54 1.44 -11.98
N ASP A 85 -23.55 2.72 -12.32
CA ASP A 85 -23.79 3.18 -13.68
C ASP A 85 -22.58 2.90 -14.60
N ILE A 86 -22.79 2.96 -15.91
CA ILE A 86 -21.77 2.64 -16.92
C ILE A 86 -20.53 3.50 -16.75
N ASP A 87 -20.69 4.81 -16.49
CA ASP A 87 -19.57 5.74 -16.37
C ASP A 87 -18.69 5.39 -15.17
N LYS A 88 -19.29 5.10 -14.01
CA LYS A 88 -18.56 4.65 -12.81
C LYS A 88 -17.92 3.28 -13.01
N ALA A 89 -18.60 2.37 -13.68
CA ALA A 89 -18.07 1.04 -13.95
C ALA A 89 -16.80 1.13 -14.81
N ILE A 90 -16.85 1.89 -15.91
CA ILE A 90 -15.70 2.13 -16.79
C ILE A 90 -14.58 2.83 -16.03
N LEU A 91 -14.88 3.87 -15.24
CA LEU A 91 -13.88 4.60 -14.47
C LEU A 91 -13.15 3.68 -13.49
N PHE A 92 -13.89 2.84 -12.77
CA PHE A 92 -13.31 1.92 -11.80
C PHE A 92 -12.37 0.91 -12.45
N VAL A 93 -12.84 0.18 -13.46
CA VAL A 93 -12.02 -0.87 -14.09
C VAL A 93 -10.84 -0.29 -14.88
N SER A 94 -10.94 0.97 -15.32
CA SER A 94 -9.86 1.67 -16.02
C SER A 94 -8.59 1.84 -15.18
N ASN A 95 -8.69 1.75 -13.85
CA ASN A 95 -7.51 1.71 -12.98
C ASN A 95 -6.69 0.41 -13.17
N ALA A 96 -7.34 -0.68 -13.59
CA ALA A 96 -6.71 -1.97 -13.82
C ALA A 96 -6.43 -2.24 -15.31
N GLY A 97 -6.90 -1.43 -16.26
CA GLY A 97 -6.62 -1.62 -17.68
C GLY A 97 -7.76 -1.22 -18.58
N LYS A 98 -7.75 -1.68 -19.84
CA LYS A 98 -8.84 -1.39 -20.78
C LYS A 98 -10.11 -2.11 -20.32
N ALA A 99 -11.20 -1.36 -20.18
CA ALA A 99 -12.50 -1.90 -19.81
C ALA A 99 -13.02 -2.89 -20.87
N GLU A 100 -13.36 -4.10 -20.43
CA GLU A 100 -14.00 -5.13 -21.23
C GLU A 100 -15.43 -5.35 -20.73
N PHE A 101 -16.40 -5.21 -21.63
CA PHE A 101 -17.81 -5.45 -21.33
C PHE A 101 -18.13 -6.95 -21.42
N ASN A 102 -18.84 -7.45 -20.43
CA ASN A 102 -19.27 -8.83 -20.34
C ASN A 102 -20.73 -8.92 -19.89
N GLU A 103 -21.41 -9.98 -20.34
CA GLU A 103 -22.81 -10.25 -19.99
C GLU A 103 -23.03 -11.76 -19.90
N ALA A 104 -23.55 -12.23 -18.76
CA ALA A 104 -23.94 -13.61 -18.54
C ALA A 104 -25.00 -13.69 -17.43
N ASN A 105 -25.92 -14.66 -17.52
CA ASN A 105 -26.91 -14.93 -16.47
C ASN A 105 -27.73 -13.70 -16.03
N ASN A 106 -28.08 -12.80 -16.95
CA ASN A 106 -28.74 -11.51 -16.69
C ASN A 106 -27.91 -10.50 -15.87
N GLU A 107 -26.62 -10.75 -15.67
CA GLU A 107 -25.68 -9.79 -15.10
C GLU A 107 -24.85 -9.17 -16.22
N LYS A 108 -24.67 -7.85 -16.16
CA LYS A 108 -23.79 -7.08 -17.05
C LYS A 108 -22.70 -6.46 -16.21
N TRP A 109 -21.45 -6.57 -16.64
CA TRP A 109 -20.33 -5.97 -15.92
C TRP A 109 -19.22 -5.51 -16.85
N PHE A 110 -18.39 -4.61 -16.35
CA PHE A 110 -17.10 -4.31 -16.92
C PHE A 110 -16.01 -5.00 -16.10
N SER A 111 -14.93 -5.41 -16.76
CA SER A 111 -13.74 -5.91 -16.07
C SER A 111 -12.45 -5.49 -16.78
N ALA A 112 -11.36 -5.46 -16.03
CA ALA A 112 -10.01 -5.32 -16.56
C ALA A 112 -9.02 -6.02 -15.63
N THR A 113 -7.93 -6.53 -16.19
CA THR A 113 -6.85 -7.18 -15.44
C THR A 113 -5.50 -6.59 -15.81
N ASN A 114 -4.67 -6.30 -14.81
CA ASN A 114 -3.27 -5.94 -14.97
C ASN A 114 -2.41 -6.68 -13.95
N GLY A 115 -1.52 -7.54 -14.46
CA GLY A 115 -0.76 -8.47 -13.63
C GLY A 115 -1.71 -9.37 -12.84
N LYS A 116 -1.56 -9.37 -11.51
CA LYS A 116 -2.40 -10.16 -10.60
C LYS A 116 -3.65 -9.45 -10.09
N ILE A 117 -3.88 -8.19 -10.49
CA ILE A 117 -5.05 -7.41 -10.07
C ILE A 117 -6.13 -7.50 -11.14
N THR A 118 -7.33 -7.89 -10.71
CA THR A 118 -8.55 -7.85 -11.52
C THR A 118 -9.56 -6.91 -10.87
N ALA A 119 -10.06 -5.95 -11.63
CA ALA A 119 -11.15 -5.07 -11.24
C ALA A 119 -12.43 -5.47 -11.99
N VAL A 120 -13.54 -5.59 -11.27
CA VAL A 120 -14.85 -5.96 -11.80
C VAL A 120 -15.90 -4.99 -11.29
N ALA A 121 -16.71 -4.44 -12.20
CA ALA A 121 -17.80 -3.53 -11.88
C ALA A 121 -19.11 -4.02 -12.46
N PHE A 122 -20.03 -4.46 -11.60
CA PHE A 122 -21.36 -4.91 -11.99
C PHE A 122 -22.31 -3.72 -12.17
N LEU A 123 -23.00 -3.70 -13.30
CA LEU A 123 -23.97 -2.65 -13.63
C LEU A 123 -25.26 -2.86 -12.85
N LYS A 124 -25.97 -1.76 -12.56
CA LYS A 124 -27.36 -1.84 -12.11
C LYS A 124 -28.20 -2.61 -13.14
N GLY A 125 -29.08 -3.49 -12.65
CA GLY A 125 -30.12 -4.08 -13.49
C GLY A 125 -31.05 -2.99 -14.04
N ASP A 126 -31.56 -3.21 -15.25
CA ASP A 126 -32.68 -2.42 -15.75
C ASP A 126 -33.93 -2.89 -14.97
N ASP A 127 -34.41 -2.09 -14.01
CA ASP A 127 -35.68 -2.32 -13.29
C ASP A 127 -36.89 -2.41 -14.25
#